data_AF-A0A511TB92-F1
#
_entry.id   AF-A0A511TB92-F1
#
_cell.length_a   1.000
_cell.length_b   1.000
_cell.length_c   1.000
_cell.angle_alpha   90.00
_cell.angle_beta   90.00
_cell.angle_gamma   90.00
#
_symmetry.space_group_name_H-M   'P 1'
#
loop_
_entity.id
_entity.type
_entity.pdbx_description
1 polymer ?
#
loop_
_entity_poly.entity_id
_entity_poly.type
_entity_poly.pdbx_seq_one_letter_code
_entity_poly.pdbx_strand_id
1 'polypeptide(L)'
;MSAALDVTPAETVVSLLARQIEDGAVVATGVASPLAILAIAVARATHAPDLTYLACVGSLDPDISSLLPSSEDLGYLEGRSAEITIPDLFDHARRGRVDTVFFGAAEVDATGSTNMTASGSLERPRTKFPGVAGAATLRQWVHRPVLLVPRQSRRNLVPEVQVATTRDPRRDVRLISDLGVFELGASGARLTARHPWASTEDIAERTGFDFTVDDSLAITSLPDARTVAAIRALDPRGLRDQLVGR
;
A
#
# COMPACT_ATOMS: atom_id res chain seq x y z
N MET A 1 3.23 36.16 8.10
CA MET A 1 4.17 35.03 8.18
C MET A 1 3.32 33.77 8.29
N SER A 2 3.12 33.06 7.18
CA SER A 2 2.33 31.83 7.16
C SER A 2 3.00 30.82 8.09
N ALA A 3 2.29 30.29 9.07
CA ALA A 3 2.74 29.10 9.76
C ALA A 3 3.06 28.07 8.68
N ALA A 4 4.30 27.58 8.63
CA ALA A 4 4.63 26.43 7.83
C ALA A 4 3.66 25.33 8.27
N LEU A 5 2.88 24.79 7.32
CA LEU A 5 2.00 23.66 7.59
C LEU A 5 2.90 22.55 8.14
N ASP A 6 2.76 22.24 9.42
CA ASP A 6 3.44 21.11 10.04
C ASP A 6 2.80 19.85 9.48
N VAL A 7 3.45 19.28 8.45
CA VAL A 7 3.00 18.08 7.74
C VAL A 7 3.66 16.88 8.39
N THR A 8 2.84 15.95 8.87
CA THR A 8 3.37 14.78 9.58
C THR A 8 3.97 13.74 8.63
N PRO A 9 4.84 12.84 9.13
CA PRO A 9 5.29 11.68 8.38
C PRO A 9 4.14 10.83 7.81
N ALA A 10 3.11 10.58 8.61
CA ALA A 10 1.93 9.81 8.18
C ALA A 10 1.16 10.53 7.06
N GLU A 11 1.00 11.86 7.14
CA GLU A 11 0.36 12.65 6.07
C GLU A 11 1.15 12.58 4.76
N THR A 12 2.48 12.59 4.84
CA THR A 12 3.36 12.45 3.67
C THR A 12 3.25 11.06 3.05
N VAL A 13 3.25 9.99 3.85
CA VAL A 13 3.08 8.61 3.36
C VAL A 13 1.70 8.42 2.73
N VAL A 14 0.62 8.83 3.40
CA VAL A 14 -0.74 8.74 2.86
C VAL A 14 -0.85 9.48 1.53
N SER A 15 -0.27 10.68 1.43
CA SER A 15 -0.25 11.43 0.17
C SER A 15 0.55 10.72 -0.93
N LEU A 16 1.69 10.11 -0.60
CA LEU A 16 2.46 9.32 -1.56
C LEU A 16 1.67 8.10 -2.06
N LEU A 17 0.95 7.41 -1.18
CA LEU A 17 0.05 6.31 -1.55
C LEU A 17 -1.06 6.81 -2.47
N ALA A 18 -1.69 7.94 -2.15
CA ALA A 18 -2.72 8.55 -3.00
C ALA A 18 -2.19 8.85 -4.40
N ARG A 19 -0.96 9.36 -4.53
CA ARG A 19 -0.30 9.62 -5.83
C ARG A 19 0.05 8.36 -6.62
N GLN A 20 -0.15 7.16 -6.07
CA GLN A 20 -0.06 5.92 -6.85
C GLN A 20 -1.36 5.61 -7.60
N ILE A 21 -2.36 6.49 -7.54
CA ILE A 21 -3.65 6.34 -8.21
C ILE A 21 -3.78 7.47 -9.24
N GLU A 22 -3.97 7.10 -10.51
CA GLU A 22 -4.19 8.07 -11.58
C GLU A 22 -5.67 8.47 -11.63
N ASP A 23 -5.96 9.65 -12.17
CA ASP A 23 -7.34 10.05 -12.43
C ASP A 23 -7.99 9.09 -13.46
N GLY A 24 -9.23 8.68 -13.21
CA GLY A 24 -9.90 7.65 -14.01
C GLY A 24 -9.44 6.21 -13.77
N ALA A 25 -8.47 5.97 -12.89
CA ALA A 25 -7.99 4.61 -12.60
C ALA A 25 -9.01 3.79 -11.80
N VAL A 26 -9.05 2.49 -12.03
CA VAL A 26 -9.79 1.52 -11.22
C VAL A 26 -8.89 1.01 -10.10
N VAL A 27 -9.26 1.31 -8.86
CA VAL A 27 -8.53 0.91 -7.66
C VAL A 27 -9.37 -0.04 -6.82
N ALA A 28 -8.72 -1.02 -6.20
CA ALA A 28 -9.40 -1.96 -5.30
C ALA A 28 -8.67 -2.12 -3.98
N THR A 29 -9.41 -2.46 -2.93
CA THR A 29 -8.87 -2.88 -1.65
C THR A 29 -9.19 -4.35 -1.40
N GLY A 30 -8.21 -5.08 -0.85
CA GLY A 30 -8.47 -6.34 -0.16
C GLY A 30 -8.78 -6.09 1.31
N VAL A 31 -8.83 -7.18 2.09
CA VAL A 31 -9.02 -7.12 3.54
C VAL A 31 -7.83 -6.45 4.25
N ALA A 32 -8.05 -5.97 5.48
CA ALA A 32 -7.04 -5.42 6.38
C ALA A 32 -6.22 -4.27 5.77
N SER A 33 -6.87 -3.39 4.98
CA SER A 33 -6.22 -2.35 4.17
C SER A 33 -6.60 -0.89 4.53
N PRO A 34 -6.63 -0.47 5.81
CA PRO A 34 -7.13 0.86 6.19
C PRO A 34 -6.33 2.04 5.60
N LEU A 35 -5.01 1.93 5.48
CA LEU A 35 -4.20 2.98 4.82
C LEU A 35 -4.52 3.14 3.34
N ALA A 36 -4.83 2.03 2.65
CA ALA A 36 -5.22 2.07 1.24
C ALA A 36 -6.58 2.76 1.08
N ILE A 37 -7.55 2.46 1.95
CA ILE A 37 -8.86 3.13 1.97
C ILE A 37 -8.68 4.65 2.12
N LEU A 38 -7.87 5.09 3.09
CA LEU A 38 -7.60 6.50 3.28
C LEU A 38 -6.93 7.13 2.06
N ALA A 39 -5.92 6.47 1.48
CA ALA A 39 -5.22 6.96 0.29
C ALA A 39 -6.16 7.12 -0.92
N ILE A 40 -7.08 6.16 -1.14
CA ILE A 40 -8.09 6.21 -2.21
C ILE A 40 -9.06 7.38 -2.01
N ALA A 41 -9.60 7.53 -0.80
CA ALA A 41 -10.51 8.63 -0.48
C ALA A 41 -9.83 10.01 -0.66
N VAL A 42 -8.55 10.12 -0.26
CA VAL A 42 -7.73 11.32 -0.45
C VAL A 42 -7.47 11.57 -1.93
N ALA A 43 -7.14 10.55 -2.71
CA ALA A 43 -6.94 10.68 -4.16
C ALA A 43 -8.21 11.23 -4.84
N ARG A 44 -9.38 10.65 -4.53
CA ARG A 44 -10.70 11.10 -5.02
C ARG A 44 -11.02 12.55 -4.64
N ALA A 45 -10.70 12.96 -3.41
CA ALA A 45 -10.94 14.33 -2.95
C ALA A 45 -9.97 15.38 -3.53
N THR A 46 -8.90 14.94 -4.21
CA THR A 46 -7.80 15.81 -4.65
C THR A 46 -7.58 15.79 -6.16
N HIS A 47 -6.83 14.81 -6.65
CA HIS A 47 -6.24 14.79 -7.98
C HIS A 47 -6.79 13.69 -8.89
N ALA A 48 -7.56 12.75 -8.34
CA ALA A 48 -8.16 11.64 -9.08
C ALA A 48 -9.68 11.55 -8.83
N PRO A 49 -10.46 12.64 -9.06
CA PRO A 49 -11.89 12.66 -8.78
C PRO A 49 -12.69 11.62 -9.58
N ASP A 50 -12.20 11.20 -10.75
CA ASP A 50 -12.88 10.26 -11.65
C ASP A 50 -12.43 8.80 -11.43
N LEU A 51 -11.66 8.51 -10.37
CA LEU A 51 -11.29 7.14 -10.03
C LEU A 51 -12.52 6.26 -9.74
N THR A 52 -12.42 4.96 -10.05
CA THR A 52 -13.41 3.95 -9.66
C THR A 52 -12.88 3.11 -8.51
N TYR A 53 -13.63 2.97 -7.42
CA TYR A 53 -13.23 2.21 -6.24
C TYR A 53 -14.06 0.93 -6.05
N LEU A 54 -13.38 -0.22 -6.06
CA LEU A 54 -13.94 -1.54 -5.73
C LEU A 54 -13.52 -1.94 -4.31
N ALA A 55 -14.42 -1.84 -3.34
CA ALA A 55 -14.14 -2.25 -1.96
C ALA A 55 -14.52 -3.73 -1.73
N CYS A 56 -13.67 -4.51 -1.06
CA CYS A 56 -13.92 -5.95 -0.87
C CYS A 56 -15.13 -6.28 0.02
N VAL A 57 -15.68 -5.31 0.76
CA VAL A 57 -16.96 -5.47 1.46
C VAL A 57 -18.14 -5.65 0.50
N GLY A 58 -17.93 -5.34 -0.78
CA GLY A 58 -18.86 -5.60 -1.87
C GLY A 58 -19.52 -4.34 -2.43
N SER A 59 -18.81 -3.21 -2.46
CA SER A 59 -19.32 -1.93 -2.96
C SER A 59 -18.52 -1.39 -4.14
N LEU A 60 -19.25 -0.87 -5.13
CA LEU A 60 -18.74 -0.01 -6.19
C LEU A 60 -18.93 1.45 -5.80
N ASP A 61 -17.84 2.23 -5.81
CA ASP A 61 -17.83 3.66 -5.52
C ASP A 61 -18.58 4.08 -4.25
N PRO A 62 -18.30 3.46 -3.08
CA PRO A 62 -18.93 3.87 -1.84
C PRO A 62 -18.57 5.32 -1.48
N ASP A 63 -19.46 5.98 -0.73
CA ASP A 63 -19.16 7.25 -0.09
C ASP A 63 -18.24 7.01 1.10
N ILE A 64 -17.09 7.69 1.10
CA ILE A 64 -16.09 7.59 2.17
C ILE A 64 -16.01 8.95 2.84
N SER A 65 -16.94 9.22 3.74
CA SER A 65 -17.00 10.47 4.50
C SER A 65 -15.96 10.54 5.61
N SER A 66 -15.53 9.39 6.15
CA SER A 66 -14.44 9.28 7.12
C SER A 66 -13.82 7.88 7.15
N LEU A 67 -12.59 7.77 7.64
CA LEU A 67 -11.92 6.50 7.89
C LEU A 67 -12.51 5.82 9.14
N LEU A 68 -13.05 4.63 8.92
CA LEU A 68 -13.67 3.81 9.96
C LEU A 68 -12.62 2.94 10.68
N PRO A 69 -12.88 2.51 11.94
CA PRO A 69 -11.90 1.77 12.73
C PRO A 69 -11.51 0.40 12.16
N SER A 70 -12.46 -0.25 11.47
CA SER A 70 -12.22 -1.50 10.73
C SER A 70 -12.16 -1.19 9.24
N SER A 71 -11.26 -1.83 8.49
CA SER A 71 -11.23 -1.74 7.03
C SER A 71 -12.39 -2.48 6.36
N GLU A 72 -13.10 -3.33 7.11
CA GLU A 72 -14.29 -4.06 6.65
C GLU A 72 -15.55 -3.65 7.41
N ASP A 73 -15.58 -2.41 7.93
CA ASP A 73 -16.79 -1.84 8.50
C ASP A 73 -17.91 -1.76 7.45
N LEU A 74 -19.15 -2.08 7.85
CA LEU A 74 -20.30 -2.05 6.94
C LEU A 74 -20.65 -0.64 6.47
N GLY A 75 -20.17 0.41 7.16
CA GLY A 75 -20.26 1.79 6.67
C GLY A 75 -19.64 1.98 5.28
N TYR A 76 -18.68 1.13 4.87
CA TYR A 76 -18.13 1.15 3.51
C TYR A 76 -19.07 0.58 2.43
N LEU A 77 -20.30 0.20 2.79
CA LEU A 77 -21.38 -0.11 1.83
C LEU A 77 -22.25 1.12 1.52
N GLU A 78 -22.15 2.20 2.30
CA GLU A 78 -22.97 3.39 2.15
C GLU A 78 -22.64 4.16 0.85
N GLY A 79 -23.67 4.73 0.22
CA GLY A 79 -23.52 5.54 -1.00
C GLY A 79 -23.09 4.79 -2.28
N ARG A 80 -22.87 3.47 -2.21
CA ARG A 80 -22.42 2.66 -3.37
C ARG A 80 -23.40 2.73 -4.54
N SER A 81 -22.86 2.70 -5.75
CA SER A 81 -23.65 2.67 -6.99
C SER A 81 -24.11 1.27 -7.39
N ALA A 82 -23.37 0.23 -6.97
CA ALA A 82 -23.69 -1.17 -7.18
C ALA A 82 -22.98 -2.09 -6.17
N GLU A 83 -23.36 -3.36 -6.12
CA GLU A 83 -22.60 -4.41 -5.47
C GLU A 83 -21.48 -4.95 -6.37
N ILE A 84 -20.37 -5.34 -5.75
CA ILE A 84 -19.27 -6.06 -6.40
C ILE A 84 -19.06 -7.37 -5.66
N THR A 85 -19.27 -8.51 -6.31
CA THR A 85 -18.98 -9.80 -5.68
C THR A 85 -17.47 -10.09 -5.71
N ILE A 86 -17.01 -11.00 -4.85
CA ILE A 86 -15.62 -11.45 -4.88
C ILE A 86 -15.24 -12.03 -6.27
N PRO A 87 -16.07 -12.89 -6.92
CA PRO A 87 -15.84 -13.29 -8.31
C PRO A 87 -15.68 -12.12 -9.27
N ASP A 88 -16.57 -11.10 -9.20
CA ASP A 88 -16.48 -9.93 -10.09
C ASP A 88 -15.12 -9.24 -9.95
N LEU A 89 -14.65 -9.02 -8.72
CA LEU A 89 -13.33 -8.41 -8.47
C LEU A 89 -12.19 -9.19 -9.16
N PHE A 90 -12.19 -10.52 -9.05
CA PHE A 90 -11.19 -11.35 -9.72
C PHE A 90 -11.33 -11.31 -11.24
N ASP A 91 -12.54 -11.32 -11.78
CA ASP A 91 -12.80 -11.24 -13.21
C ASP A 91 -12.39 -9.88 -13.79
N HIS A 92 -12.66 -8.78 -13.08
CA HIS A 92 -12.19 -7.45 -13.43
C HIS A 92 -10.66 -7.38 -13.46
N ALA A 93 -9.98 -7.89 -12.44
CA ALA A 93 -8.52 -7.96 -12.42
C ALA A 93 -7.99 -8.83 -13.58
N ARG A 94 -8.56 -10.02 -13.80
CA ARG A 94 -8.15 -10.94 -14.87
C ARG A 94 -8.25 -10.32 -16.26
N ARG A 95 -9.29 -9.50 -16.47
CA ARG A 95 -9.55 -8.80 -17.73
C ARG A 95 -8.72 -7.53 -17.89
N GLY A 96 -7.79 -7.24 -16.98
CA GLY A 96 -6.94 -6.06 -17.02
C GLY A 96 -7.75 -4.78 -16.83
N ARG A 97 -8.73 -4.79 -15.92
CA ARG A 97 -9.53 -3.60 -15.60
C ARG A 97 -9.18 -2.98 -14.25
N VAL A 98 -8.32 -3.59 -13.45
CA VAL A 98 -7.93 -3.07 -12.14
C VAL A 98 -6.50 -2.55 -12.22
N ASP A 99 -6.35 -1.25 -12.03
CA ASP A 99 -5.08 -0.54 -12.19
C ASP A 99 -4.22 -0.63 -10.94
N THR A 100 -4.79 -0.30 -9.78
CA THR A 100 -4.01 -0.17 -8.53
C THR A 100 -4.61 -0.98 -7.40
N VAL A 101 -3.74 -1.71 -6.67
CA VAL A 101 -4.06 -2.37 -5.39
C VAL A 101 -2.82 -2.32 -4.51
N PHE A 102 -3.01 -2.02 -3.22
CA PHE A 102 -1.95 -2.04 -2.22
C PHE A 102 -1.94 -3.38 -1.48
N PHE A 103 -0.76 -3.97 -1.30
CA PHE A 103 -0.60 -5.27 -0.65
C PHE A 103 0.33 -5.17 0.55
N GLY A 104 -0.18 -5.50 1.73
CA GLY A 104 0.64 -5.74 2.92
C GLY A 104 1.28 -7.12 2.91
N ALA A 105 2.32 -7.31 3.73
CA ALA A 105 2.94 -8.61 3.95
C ALA A 105 3.63 -8.68 5.31
N ALA A 106 3.81 -9.90 5.83
CA ALA A 106 4.63 -10.15 7.00
C ALA A 106 6.12 -10.14 6.67
N GLU A 107 6.50 -10.64 5.48
CA GLU A 107 7.85 -10.57 4.94
C GLU A 107 7.82 -10.18 3.45
N VAL A 108 8.82 -9.45 2.99
CA VAL A 108 9.09 -9.09 1.60
C VAL A 108 10.58 -9.27 1.35
N ASP A 109 10.96 -9.89 0.23
CA ASP A 109 12.36 -10.02 -0.18
C ASP A 109 12.73 -9.11 -1.36
N ALA A 110 14.02 -9.10 -1.73
CA ALA A 110 14.55 -8.27 -2.81
C ALA A 110 13.96 -8.58 -4.19
N THR A 111 13.34 -9.76 -4.37
CA THR A 111 12.67 -10.15 -5.61
C THR A 111 11.21 -9.67 -5.67
N GLY A 112 10.72 -9.08 -4.57
CA GLY A 112 9.33 -8.68 -4.42
C GLY A 112 8.39 -9.85 -4.12
N SER A 113 8.92 -11.02 -3.75
CA SER A 113 8.13 -12.12 -3.20
C SER A 113 7.69 -11.77 -1.78
N THR A 114 6.51 -12.23 -1.37
CA THR A 114 5.95 -11.89 -0.06
C THR A 114 5.50 -13.11 0.73
N ASN A 115 5.65 -13.05 2.04
CA ASN A 115 5.08 -14.00 2.98
C ASN A 115 3.87 -13.37 3.68
N MET A 116 2.72 -14.02 3.53
CA MET A 116 1.49 -13.68 4.25
C MET A 116 0.95 -14.91 5.00
N THR A 117 1.69 -16.03 5.00
CA THR A 117 1.20 -17.34 5.42
C THR A 117 1.72 -17.76 6.78
N ALA A 118 3.04 -17.94 6.94
CA ALA A 118 3.64 -18.46 8.16
C ALA A 118 5.16 -18.24 8.22
N SER A 119 5.72 -18.16 9.44
CA SER A 119 7.15 -18.42 9.66
C SER A 119 7.41 -19.91 9.91
N GLY A 120 8.64 -20.38 9.73
CA GLY A 120 9.00 -21.79 9.65
C GLY A 120 8.89 -22.28 8.20
N SER A 121 8.11 -23.33 7.96
CA SER A 121 7.73 -23.74 6.61
C SER A 121 6.21 -23.81 6.47
N LEU A 122 5.71 -24.04 5.25
CA LEU A 122 4.29 -24.21 5.01
C LEU A 122 3.74 -25.48 5.68
N GLU A 123 4.52 -26.57 5.70
CA GLU A 123 4.16 -27.87 6.27
C GLU A 123 4.26 -27.88 7.80
N ARG A 124 5.16 -27.07 8.37
CA ARG A 124 5.42 -26.99 9.81
C ARG A 124 5.52 -25.52 10.26
N PRO A 125 4.38 -24.81 10.34
CA PRO A 125 4.38 -23.39 10.69
C PRO A 125 4.77 -23.19 12.15
N ARG A 126 5.76 -22.33 12.40
CA ARG A 126 6.13 -21.87 13.75
C ARG A 126 5.19 -20.77 14.23
N THR A 127 4.83 -19.84 13.35
CA THR A 127 3.82 -18.80 13.62
C THR A 127 2.97 -18.63 12.40
N LYS A 128 1.64 -18.75 12.55
CA LYS A 128 0.68 -18.52 11.47
C LYS A 128 0.40 -17.03 11.32
N PHE A 129 0.62 -16.49 10.13
CA PHE A 129 0.24 -15.12 9.76
C PHE A 129 -1.23 -15.07 9.29
N PRO A 130 -1.84 -13.88 9.16
CA PRO A 130 -3.27 -13.75 8.84
C PRO A 130 -3.74 -14.51 7.59
N GLY A 131 -2.91 -14.61 6.55
CA GLY A 131 -3.20 -15.39 5.34
C GLY A 131 -3.11 -14.59 4.05
N VAL A 132 -3.28 -15.32 2.93
CA VAL A 132 -3.10 -14.80 1.57
C VAL A 132 -4.28 -13.97 1.04
N ALA A 133 -5.50 -14.22 1.53
CA ALA A 133 -6.74 -13.73 0.92
C ALA A 133 -6.72 -13.96 -0.60
N GLY A 134 -6.93 -12.93 -1.42
CA GLY A 134 -6.82 -12.98 -2.88
C GLY A 134 -5.46 -12.55 -3.46
N ALA A 135 -4.47 -12.25 -2.61
CA ALA A 135 -3.30 -11.48 -2.99
C ALA A 135 -2.43 -12.18 -4.05
N ALA A 136 -2.24 -13.51 -3.97
CA ALA A 136 -1.40 -14.24 -4.92
C ALA A 136 -1.89 -14.12 -6.38
N THR A 137 -3.21 -14.06 -6.57
CA THR A 137 -3.84 -13.88 -7.89
C THR A 137 -3.85 -12.41 -8.29
N LEU A 138 -4.34 -11.52 -7.42
CA LEU A 138 -4.45 -10.09 -7.72
C LEU A 138 -3.08 -9.46 -8.00
N ARG A 139 -2.04 -9.84 -7.27
CA ARG A 139 -0.65 -9.39 -7.50
C ARG A 139 -0.18 -9.63 -8.94
N GLN A 140 -0.66 -10.70 -9.58
CA GLN A 140 -0.29 -11.06 -10.95
C GLN A 140 -1.16 -10.38 -12.01
N TRP A 141 -2.38 -9.94 -11.68
CA TRP A 141 -3.37 -9.48 -12.66
C TRP A 141 -3.63 -7.97 -12.63
N VAL A 142 -3.44 -7.33 -11.48
CA VAL A 142 -3.53 -5.87 -11.33
C VAL A 142 -2.42 -5.19 -12.16
N HIS A 143 -2.69 -4.09 -12.84
CA HIS A 143 -1.69 -3.44 -13.72
C HIS A 143 -0.49 -2.88 -12.95
N ARG A 144 -0.73 -2.18 -11.83
CA ARG A 144 0.29 -1.56 -10.98
C ARG A 144 0.08 -1.95 -9.51
N PRO A 145 0.48 -3.17 -9.11
CA PRO A 145 0.47 -3.56 -7.70
C PRO A 145 1.52 -2.76 -6.92
N VAL A 146 1.17 -2.34 -5.70
CA VAL A 146 2.10 -1.64 -4.79
C VAL A 146 2.20 -2.43 -3.50
N LEU A 147 3.42 -2.80 -3.10
CA LEU A 147 3.67 -3.37 -1.77
C LEU A 147 3.73 -2.25 -0.73
N LEU A 148 3.15 -2.50 0.44
CA LEU A 148 3.15 -1.57 1.56
C LEU A 148 3.65 -2.26 2.83
N VAL A 149 4.74 -1.75 3.40
CA VAL A 149 5.27 -2.17 4.70
C VAL A 149 5.21 -0.96 5.64
N PRO A 150 4.15 -0.82 6.45
CA PRO A 150 3.92 0.42 7.18
C PRO A 150 4.93 0.73 8.29
N ARG A 151 5.74 -0.26 8.69
CA ARG A 151 6.92 -0.08 9.53
C ARG A 151 7.99 -1.10 9.14
N GLN A 152 9.03 -0.68 8.43
CA GLN A 152 10.07 -1.59 7.98
C GLN A 152 11.06 -1.96 9.08
N SER A 153 11.57 -3.19 9.01
CA SER A 153 12.67 -3.71 9.82
C SER A 153 13.31 -4.90 9.10
N ARG A 154 14.47 -5.36 9.58
CA ARG A 154 15.10 -6.61 9.11
C ARG A 154 14.25 -7.86 9.32
N ARG A 155 13.14 -7.77 10.08
CA ARG A 155 12.20 -8.88 10.30
C ARG A 155 11.15 -9.03 9.20
N ASN A 156 10.85 -7.96 8.47
CA ASN A 156 9.82 -7.96 7.43
C ASN A 156 10.35 -7.55 6.06
N LEU A 157 11.52 -6.93 5.97
CA LEU A 157 12.32 -6.86 4.75
C LEU A 157 13.50 -7.82 4.90
N VAL A 158 13.48 -8.95 4.19
CA VAL A 158 14.34 -10.12 4.47
C VAL A 158 15.12 -10.56 3.22
N PRO A 159 16.29 -11.22 3.36
CA PRO A 159 17.00 -11.78 2.20
C PRO A 159 16.15 -12.74 1.37
N GLU A 160 15.36 -13.59 2.04
CA GLU A 160 14.49 -14.59 1.44
C GLU A 160 13.25 -14.78 2.32
N VAL A 161 12.07 -14.83 1.71
CA VAL A 161 10.83 -15.12 2.43
C VAL A 161 10.75 -16.58 2.86
N GLN A 162 10.26 -16.85 4.07
CA GLN A 162 10.15 -18.23 4.55
C GLN A 162 9.07 -19.04 3.80
N VAL A 163 8.02 -18.36 3.34
CA VAL A 163 6.99 -18.90 2.46
C VAL A 163 6.68 -17.86 1.39
N ALA A 164 6.92 -18.20 0.12
CA ALA A 164 6.59 -17.35 -1.02
C ALA A 164 5.09 -17.39 -1.32
N THR A 165 4.29 -16.77 -0.43
CA THR A 165 2.83 -16.66 -0.56
C THR A 165 2.42 -15.96 -1.84
N THR A 166 3.11 -14.87 -2.21
CA THR A 166 2.93 -14.22 -3.51
C THR A 166 4.28 -14.01 -4.18
N ARG A 167 4.30 -14.10 -5.52
CA ARG A 167 5.43 -13.80 -6.38
C ARG A 167 4.93 -13.43 -7.77
N ASP A 168 5.63 -12.55 -8.48
CA ASP A 168 5.35 -12.25 -9.89
C ASP A 168 6.66 -12.02 -10.65
N PRO A 169 7.36 -13.08 -11.09
CA PRO A 169 8.70 -12.98 -11.68
C PRO A 169 8.73 -12.31 -13.06
N ARG A 170 7.56 -11.90 -13.59
CA ARG A 170 7.42 -11.32 -14.94
C ARG A 170 7.73 -9.81 -14.97
N ARG A 171 7.71 -9.14 -13.82
CA ARG A 171 7.85 -7.68 -13.72
C ARG A 171 8.29 -7.25 -12.33
N ASP A 172 8.92 -6.09 -12.27
CA ASP A 172 9.32 -5.44 -11.03
C ASP A 172 8.10 -4.88 -10.29
N VAL A 173 8.24 -4.65 -8.99
CA VAL A 173 7.19 -4.10 -8.12
C VAL A 173 7.72 -2.95 -7.27
N ARG A 174 6.87 -1.96 -7.04
CA ARG A 174 7.14 -0.89 -6.09
C ARG A 174 6.80 -1.33 -4.66
N LEU A 175 7.70 -1.08 -3.73
CA LEU A 175 7.48 -1.18 -2.28
C LEU A 175 7.56 0.22 -1.66
N ILE A 176 6.54 0.61 -0.90
CA ILE A 176 6.53 1.82 -0.09
C ILE A 176 6.57 1.41 1.38
N SER A 177 7.48 2.03 2.15
CA SER A 177 7.57 1.87 3.61
C SER A 177 7.32 3.17 4.35
N ASP A 178 7.53 3.18 5.67
CA ASP A 178 7.61 4.39 6.49
C ASP A 178 8.90 5.20 6.29
N LEU A 179 9.87 4.70 5.52
CA LEU A 179 11.18 5.34 5.33
C LEU A 179 11.49 5.69 3.88
N GLY A 180 10.93 4.97 2.90
CA GLY A 180 11.26 5.21 1.50
C GLY A 180 10.50 4.33 0.51
N VAL A 181 11.02 4.33 -0.72
CA VAL A 181 10.44 3.63 -1.87
C VAL A 181 11.51 2.78 -2.52
N PHE A 182 11.21 1.49 -2.68
CA PHE A 182 12.04 0.54 -3.41
C PHE A 182 11.36 0.09 -4.69
N GLU A 183 12.18 -0.27 -5.66
CA GLU A 183 11.81 -1.12 -6.78
C GLU A 183 12.45 -2.49 -6.56
N LEU A 184 11.65 -3.55 -6.62
CA LEU A 184 12.05 -4.94 -6.32
C LEU A 184 11.79 -5.80 -7.54
N GLY A 185 12.70 -6.70 -7.88
CA GLY A 185 12.56 -7.48 -9.10
C GLY A 185 13.59 -8.58 -9.26
N ALA A 186 13.66 -9.16 -10.46
CA ALA A 186 14.58 -10.26 -10.76
C ALA A 186 16.06 -9.85 -10.58
N SER A 187 16.37 -8.56 -10.72
CA SER A 187 17.72 -8.00 -10.50
C SER A 187 18.00 -7.60 -9.05
N GLY A 188 17.10 -7.92 -8.11
CA GLY A 188 17.19 -7.53 -6.70
C GLY A 188 16.46 -6.23 -6.41
N ALA A 189 16.91 -5.52 -5.37
CA ALA A 189 16.27 -4.31 -4.86
C ALA A 189 17.05 -3.04 -5.21
N ARG A 190 16.32 -1.97 -5.50
CA ARG A 190 16.86 -0.61 -5.70
C ARG A 190 16.06 0.40 -4.89
N LEU A 191 16.73 1.20 -4.05
CA LEU A 191 16.14 2.32 -3.34
C LEU A 191 16.01 3.51 -4.31
N THR A 192 14.78 3.90 -4.62
CA THR A 192 14.46 4.95 -5.62
C THR A 192 14.10 6.28 -4.97
N ALA A 193 13.61 6.26 -3.73
CA ALA A 193 13.38 7.49 -2.96
C ALA A 193 13.49 7.23 -1.45
N ARG A 194 13.87 8.26 -0.70
CA ARG A 194 13.75 8.31 0.76
C ARG A 194 12.74 9.36 1.19
N HIS A 195 12.09 9.15 2.33
CA HIS A 195 11.24 10.19 2.92
C HIS A 195 12.10 11.28 3.57
N PRO A 196 11.60 12.52 3.71
CA PRO A 196 12.38 13.64 4.21
C PRO A 196 13.06 13.40 5.57
N TRP A 197 12.42 12.61 6.44
CA TRP A 197 12.91 12.27 7.78
C TRP A 197 13.86 11.06 7.84
N ALA A 198 14.01 10.31 6.74
CA ALA A 198 14.79 9.08 6.71
C ALA A 198 16.14 9.32 6.02
N SER A 199 17.21 8.84 6.65
CA SER A 199 18.55 8.76 6.05
C SER A 199 18.72 7.45 5.28
N THR A 200 19.67 7.40 4.35
CA THR A 200 20.05 6.16 3.64
C THR A 200 20.60 5.11 4.60
N GLU A 201 21.31 5.56 5.64
CA GLU A 201 21.87 4.74 6.70
C GLU A 201 20.76 4.08 7.53
N ASP A 202 19.77 4.85 7.99
CA ASP A 202 18.61 4.33 8.72
C ASP A 202 17.86 3.26 7.91
N ILE A 203 17.70 3.50 6.60
CA ILE A 203 17.05 2.56 5.69
C ILE A 203 17.87 1.28 5.58
N ALA A 204 19.19 1.37 5.41
CA ALA A 204 20.08 0.21 5.33
C ALA A 204 20.12 -0.61 6.62
N GLU A 205 20.13 0.05 7.79
CA GLU A 205 20.10 -0.61 9.09
C GLU A 205 18.79 -1.40 9.29
N ARG A 206 17.67 -0.91 8.74
CA ARG A 206 16.34 -1.49 8.89
C ARG A 206 15.89 -2.34 7.71
N THR A 207 16.78 -2.66 6.77
CA THR A 207 16.49 -3.52 5.62
C THR A 207 17.36 -4.77 5.71
N GLY A 208 16.75 -5.96 5.60
CA GLY A 208 17.46 -7.23 5.76
C GLY A 208 18.06 -7.77 4.47
N PHE A 209 17.60 -7.33 3.30
CA PHE A 209 18.20 -7.64 2.00
C PHE A 209 19.16 -6.55 1.53
N ASP A 210 20.10 -6.92 0.66
CA ASP A 210 20.97 -5.95 -0.02
C ASP A 210 20.19 -5.19 -1.10
N PHE A 211 20.52 -3.91 -1.27
CA PHE A 211 19.93 -3.06 -2.31
C PHE A 211 20.95 -2.08 -2.87
N THR A 212 20.72 -1.68 -4.11
CA THR A 212 21.43 -0.55 -4.73
C THR A 212 20.70 0.76 -4.42
N VAL A 213 21.42 1.87 -4.40
CA VAL A 213 20.84 3.21 -4.28
C VAL A 213 20.83 3.83 -5.67
N ASP A 214 19.70 4.40 -6.06
CA ASP A 214 19.57 5.09 -7.34
C ASP A 214 20.47 6.35 -7.37
N ASP A 215 21.16 6.60 -8.48
CA ASP A 215 22.09 7.74 -8.61
C ASP A 215 21.35 9.08 -8.44
N SER A 216 20.08 9.11 -8.86
CA SER A 216 19.16 10.22 -8.69
C SER A 216 18.21 10.03 -7.50
N LEU A 217 18.71 9.50 -6.37
CA LEU A 217 17.89 9.20 -5.19
C LEU A 217 17.00 10.39 -4.80
N ALA A 218 15.70 10.24 -5.03
CA ALA A 218 14.74 11.31 -4.79
C ALA A 218 14.40 11.44 -3.29
N ILE A 219 14.01 12.65 -2.90
CA ILE A 219 13.32 12.88 -1.62
C ILE A 219 11.82 12.94 -1.91
N THR A 220 11.02 12.22 -1.14
CA THR A 220 9.56 12.23 -1.30
C THR A 220 9.00 13.64 -1.10
N SER A 221 8.29 14.15 -2.11
CA SER A 221 7.64 15.45 -2.05
C SER A 221 6.56 15.49 -0.96
N LEU A 222 6.55 16.58 -0.19
CA LEU A 222 5.49 16.87 0.77
C LEU A 222 4.16 17.14 0.04
N PRO A 223 3.02 16.73 0.63
CA PRO A 223 1.70 17.11 0.12
C PRO A 223 1.48 18.62 0.09
N ASP A 224 0.65 19.06 -0.85
CA ASP A 224 0.12 20.43 -0.83
C ASP A 224 -0.94 20.62 0.29
N ALA A 225 -1.29 21.87 0.56
CA ALA A 225 -2.23 22.22 1.62
C ALA A 225 -3.63 21.61 1.42
N ARG A 226 -4.08 21.47 0.17
CA ARG A 226 -5.39 20.87 -0.16
C ARG A 226 -5.41 19.40 0.20
N THR A 227 -4.33 18.68 -0.10
CA THR A 227 -4.16 17.26 0.20
C THR A 227 -4.06 17.03 1.70
N VAL A 228 -3.29 17.86 2.42
CA VAL A 228 -3.22 17.81 3.90
C VAL A 228 -4.61 18.03 4.51
N ALA A 229 -5.36 19.03 4.03
CA ALA A 229 -6.72 19.29 4.50
C ALA A 229 -7.66 18.10 4.25
N ALA A 230 -7.58 17.47 3.07
CA ALA A 230 -8.37 16.28 2.76
C ALA A 230 -8.03 15.10 3.68
N ILE A 231 -6.75 14.83 3.93
CA ILE A 231 -6.30 13.76 4.86
C ILE A 231 -6.88 14.01 6.26
N ARG A 232 -6.78 15.24 6.77
CA ARG A 232 -7.28 15.59 8.12
C ARG A 232 -8.81 15.54 8.22
N ALA A 233 -9.52 15.89 7.16
CA ALA A 233 -10.97 15.81 7.12
C ALA A 233 -11.47 14.35 7.06
N LEU A 234 -10.80 13.50 6.29
CA LEU A 234 -11.16 12.08 6.11
C LEU A 234 -10.70 11.22 7.29
N ASP A 235 -9.63 11.58 7.99
CA ASP A 235 -9.16 10.91 9.20
C ASP A 235 -9.03 11.90 10.37
N PRO A 236 -10.15 12.41 10.91
CA PRO A 236 -10.14 13.42 11.97
C PRO A 236 -9.65 12.86 13.32
N ARG A 237 -9.61 11.52 13.46
CA ARG A 237 -9.12 10.84 14.67
C ARG A 237 -7.64 10.50 14.62
N GLY A 238 -6.95 10.76 13.51
CA GLY A 238 -5.53 10.48 13.37
C GLY A 238 -5.21 8.98 13.43
N LEU A 239 -6.09 8.11 12.92
CA LEU A 239 -5.82 6.67 12.86
C LEU A 239 -4.54 6.38 12.05
N ARG A 240 -4.25 7.20 11.03
CA ARG A 240 -3.02 7.12 10.22
C ARG A 240 -1.74 7.11 11.03
N ASP A 241 -1.69 7.83 12.17
CA ASP A 241 -0.50 7.93 13.01
C ASP A 241 -0.20 6.62 13.76
N GLN A 242 -1.19 5.73 13.88
CA GLN A 242 -1.00 4.39 14.43
C GLN A 242 -0.69 3.35 13.35
N LEU A 243 -0.99 3.68 12.10
CA LEU A 243 -0.83 2.80 10.96
C LEU A 243 0.52 2.99 10.26
N VAL A 244 1.16 4.16 10.38
CA VAL A 244 2.48 4.46 9.78
C VAL A 244 3.56 4.56 10.86
N GLY A 245 4.60 3.73 10.76
CA GLY A 245 5.83 3.83 11.56
C GLY A 245 5.74 3.35 13.01
N ARG A 246 4.59 2.87 13.48
CA ARG A 246 4.39 2.39 14.86
C ARG A 246 4.68 0.91 15.06
#